data_AF-A0AAN6YQT0-F1
#
_entry.id   AF-A0AAN6YQT0-F1
#
_cell.length_a   1.000
_cell.length_b   1.000
_cell.length_c   1.000
_cell.angle_alpha   90.00
_cell.angle_beta   90.00
_cell.angle_gamma   90.00
#
_symmetry.space_group_name_H-M   'P 1'
#
loop_
_entity.id
_entity.type
_entity.pdbx_description
1 polymer ?
#
loop_
_entity_poly.entity_id
_entity_poly.type
_entity_poly.pdbx_seq_one_letter_code
_entity_poly.pdbx_strand_id
1 'polypeptide(L)'
;MASDTLPTLPVPLEGLVNYVAKHPETPMVELMEPFRKYEGHLRQAFAQDPGNELLKDPHVNVLPLFTEDTPNIKIRARNLASESEEERSKYIMPLSKEVRRPHNSPAIVQSLKDFQRNFNVFSESSLIELDWSNVVAAGSSVVNSLLPVPDEYNKSKRGLREFYHEKFSPASDVDLFLYGLTEEQAVEKIRDIEARIRDALLTETTTVRTKHAVTICSQYPTRHVQVISQLAIPRPLPGDLRSFFADCSPYLQIRFGDLDWLRRGLLGCCLRWQAGLLYPPCPSVIHNPDQPHRLVAPEPVV
;
A
#
# COMPACT_ATOMS: atom_id res chain seq x y z
N MET A 1 -2.82 22.99 -18.96
CA MET A 1 -3.64 21.96 -19.64
C MET A 1 -2.75 20.74 -19.77
N ALA A 2 -2.96 19.70 -18.96
CA ALA A 2 -2.32 18.42 -19.23
C ALA A 2 -2.76 17.98 -20.64
N SER A 3 -1.87 17.40 -21.45
CA SER A 3 -2.28 16.93 -22.77
C SER A 3 -3.37 15.87 -22.60
N ASP A 4 -4.49 15.98 -23.33
CA ASP A 4 -5.61 15.03 -23.27
C ASP A 4 -5.24 13.60 -23.71
N THR A 5 -4.04 13.41 -24.25
CA THR A 5 -3.54 12.11 -24.70
C THR A 5 -2.77 11.40 -23.59
N LEU A 6 -3.35 10.33 -23.03
CA LEU A 6 -2.65 9.40 -22.16
C LEU A 6 -1.43 8.80 -22.87
N PRO A 7 -0.29 8.64 -22.17
CA PRO A 7 0.83 7.86 -22.68
C PRO A 7 0.37 6.45 -23.06
N THR A 8 0.77 6.00 -24.25
CA THR A 8 0.43 4.64 -24.70
C THR A 8 1.22 3.62 -23.90
N LEU A 9 0.52 2.62 -23.35
CA LEU A 9 1.15 1.49 -22.67
C LEU A 9 1.52 0.39 -23.68
N PRO A 10 2.64 -0.34 -23.47
CA PRO A 10 3.03 -1.45 -24.34
C PRO A 10 2.05 -2.64 -24.27
N VAL A 11 1.38 -2.80 -23.11
CA VAL A 11 0.30 -3.74 -22.89
C VAL A 11 -0.73 -3.10 -21.93
N PRO A 12 -2.00 -3.55 -21.92
CA PRO A 12 -2.93 -3.21 -20.84
C PRO A 12 -2.35 -3.56 -19.48
N LEU A 13 -2.78 -2.88 -18.42
CA LEU A 13 -2.26 -3.10 -17.07
C LEU A 13 -2.43 -4.56 -16.63
N GLU A 14 -3.55 -5.22 -16.94
CA GLU A 14 -3.71 -6.65 -16.62
C GLU A 14 -2.65 -7.54 -17.27
N GLY A 15 -2.11 -7.13 -18.41
CA GLY A 15 -1.04 -7.83 -19.11
C GLY A 15 0.37 -7.56 -18.58
N LEU A 16 0.55 -6.62 -17.63
CA LEU A 16 1.86 -6.21 -17.13
C LEU A 16 2.68 -7.39 -16.58
N VAL A 17 2.04 -8.26 -15.79
CA VAL A 17 2.71 -9.43 -15.19
C VAL A 17 3.32 -10.33 -16.26
N ASN A 18 2.53 -10.63 -17.31
CA ASN A 18 2.96 -11.45 -18.42
C ASN A 18 3.98 -10.74 -19.32
N TYR A 19 3.84 -9.43 -19.50
CA TYR A 19 4.80 -8.62 -20.23
C TYR A 19 6.17 -8.66 -19.55
N VAL A 20 6.22 -8.51 -18.23
CA VAL A 20 7.44 -8.69 -17.45
C VAL A 20 7.96 -10.10 -17.67
N ALA A 21 7.18 -11.15 -17.40
CA ALA A 21 7.63 -12.55 -17.55
C ALA A 21 8.22 -12.89 -18.94
N LYS A 22 7.70 -12.28 -20.03
CA LYS A 22 8.20 -12.48 -21.40
C LYS A 22 9.52 -11.77 -21.71
N HIS A 23 9.95 -10.83 -20.87
CA HIS A 23 11.19 -10.05 -21.04
C HIS A 23 12.13 -10.26 -19.84
N PRO A 24 12.72 -11.45 -19.65
CA PRO A 24 13.55 -11.77 -18.49
C PRO A 24 14.87 -10.97 -18.46
N GLU A 25 15.46 -10.72 -19.63
CA GLU A 25 16.77 -10.05 -19.77
C GLU A 25 16.67 -8.52 -19.74
N THR A 26 15.47 -7.95 -19.94
CA THR A 26 15.30 -6.50 -19.93
C THR A 26 15.27 -5.98 -18.50
N PRO A 27 16.06 -4.93 -18.16
CA PRO A 27 16.05 -4.33 -16.84
C PRO A 27 14.66 -3.89 -16.40
N MET A 28 14.32 -4.13 -15.13
CA MET A 28 13.00 -3.76 -14.59
C MET A 28 12.72 -2.26 -14.68
N VAL A 29 13.76 -1.42 -14.57
CA VAL A 29 13.64 0.04 -14.70
C VAL A 29 13.11 0.43 -16.08
N GLU A 30 13.58 -0.24 -17.12
CA GLU A 30 13.15 0.00 -18.50
C GLU A 30 11.73 -0.55 -18.74
N LEU A 31 11.45 -1.78 -18.29
CA LEU A 31 10.12 -2.39 -18.44
C LEU A 31 9.02 -1.56 -17.76
N MET A 32 9.32 -0.95 -16.61
CA MET A 32 8.37 -0.15 -15.85
C MET A 32 8.27 1.31 -16.30
N GLU A 33 9.19 1.79 -17.14
CA GLU A 33 9.25 3.18 -17.59
C GLU A 33 7.93 3.69 -18.21
N PRO A 34 7.31 3.00 -19.19
CA PRO A 34 6.04 3.45 -19.78
C PRO A 34 4.89 3.46 -18.76
N PHE A 35 4.87 2.48 -17.85
CA PHE A 35 3.86 2.40 -16.78
C PHE A 35 4.03 3.53 -15.75
N ARG A 36 5.27 3.92 -15.43
CA ARG A 36 5.56 5.07 -14.56
C ARG A 36 5.16 6.39 -15.19
N LYS A 37 5.40 6.56 -16.49
CA LYS A 37 4.92 7.74 -17.24
C LYS A 37 3.40 7.81 -17.24
N TYR A 38 2.74 6.69 -17.50
CA TYR A 38 1.28 6.58 -17.46
C TYR A 38 0.72 6.95 -16.08
N GLU A 39 1.26 6.34 -15.01
CA GLU A 39 0.92 6.66 -13.63
C GLU A 39 1.12 8.15 -13.33
N GLY A 40 2.27 8.72 -13.71
CA GLY A 40 2.60 10.13 -13.51
C GLY A 40 1.60 11.08 -14.17
N HIS A 41 1.13 10.77 -15.37
CA HIS A 41 0.09 11.55 -16.05
C HIS A 41 -1.25 11.45 -15.33
N LEU A 42 -1.62 10.28 -14.84
CA LEU A 42 -2.83 10.12 -14.04
C LEU A 42 -2.74 10.93 -12.75
N ARG A 43 -1.58 10.96 -12.07
CA ARG A 43 -1.39 11.83 -10.89
C ARG A 43 -1.58 13.30 -11.24
N GLN A 44 -1.02 13.72 -12.38
CA GLN A 44 -1.17 15.09 -12.84
C GLN A 44 -2.64 15.42 -13.14
N ALA A 45 -3.36 14.52 -13.81
CA ALA A 45 -4.80 14.68 -14.06
C ALA A 45 -5.56 14.76 -12.74
N PHE A 46 -5.28 13.88 -11.78
CA PHE A 46 -5.90 13.91 -10.47
C PHE A 46 -5.63 15.19 -9.68
N ALA A 47 -4.47 15.82 -9.85
CA ALA A 47 -4.12 17.07 -9.18
C ALA A 47 -4.66 18.32 -9.89
N GLN A 48 -4.76 18.31 -11.22
CA GLN A 48 -5.04 19.51 -12.03
C GLN A 48 -6.45 19.56 -12.60
N ASP A 49 -7.04 18.41 -12.94
CA ASP A 49 -8.38 18.30 -13.51
C ASP A 49 -9.05 17.00 -13.01
N PRO A 50 -9.57 17.01 -11.79
CA PRO A 50 -10.19 15.81 -11.24
C PRO A 50 -11.49 15.41 -11.97
N GLY A 51 -12.08 16.30 -12.78
CA GLY A 51 -13.25 16.05 -13.61
C GLY A 51 -12.96 15.34 -14.94
N ASN A 52 -11.68 15.09 -15.23
CA ASN A 52 -11.24 14.54 -16.50
C ASN A 52 -11.89 13.17 -16.83
N GLU A 53 -12.25 12.97 -18.09
CA GLU A 53 -12.84 11.73 -18.60
C GLU A 53 -11.98 10.49 -18.32
N LEU A 54 -10.66 10.64 -18.33
CA LEU A 54 -9.69 9.59 -18.05
C LEU A 54 -9.82 9.00 -16.64
N LEU A 55 -10.45 9.75 -15.72
CA LEU A 55 -10.60 9.42 -14.32
C LEU A 55 -12.00 8.88 -13.98
N LYS A 56 -12.86 8.69 -14.99
CA LYS A 56 -14.20 8.15 -14.79
C LYS A 56 -14.20 6.65 -14.50
N ASP A 57 -13.21 5.91 -14.99
CA ASP A 57 -13.05 4.50 -14.65
C ASP A 57 -12.54 4.37 -13.21
N PRO A 58 -13.32 3.77 -12.28
CA PRO A 58 -12.90 3.58 -10.90
C PRO A 58 -11.72 2.61 -10.75
N HIS A 59 -11.38 1.85 -11.80
CA HIS A 59 -10.25 0.92 -11.82
C HIS A 59 -9.04 1.46 -12.58
N VAL A 60 -9.06 2.74 -12.96
CA VAL A 60 -7.93 3.34 -13.66
C VAL A 60 -6.67 3.14 -12.81
N ASN A 61 -5.63 2.59 -13.43
CA ASN A 61 -4.35 2.28 -12.78
C ASN A 61 -4.38 1.15 -11.71
N VAL A 62 -5.37 0.27 -11.70
CA VAL A 62 -5.42 -0.87 -10.78
C VAL A 62 -4.93 -2.15 -11.45
N LEU A 63 -4.00 -2.87 -10.80
CA LEU A 63 -3.47 -4.14 -11.30
C LEU A 63 -4.12 -5.35 -10.60
N PRO A 64 -4.69 -6.33 -11.32
CA PRO A 64 -5.07 -7.61 -10.75
C PRO A 64 -3.87 -8.41 -10.22
N LEU A 65 -3.90 -8.88 -8.97
CA LEU A 65 -2.83 -9.71 -8.38
C LEU A 65 -3.16 -11.20 -8.31
N PHE A 66 -4.42 -11.55 -8.05
CA PHE A 66 -4.87 -12.93 -7.86
C PHE A 66 -5.65 -13.37 -9.10
N THR A 67 -4.92 -13.80 -10.12
CA THR A 67 -5.40 -14.24 -11.43
C THR A 67 -4.70 -15.54 -11.83
N GLU A 68 -5.00 -16.03 -13.03
CA GLU A 68 -4.28 -17.15 -13.63
C GLU A 68 -2.78 -16.85 -13.84
N ASP A 69 -2.42 -15.56 -13.92
CA ASP A 69 -1.05 -15.10 -14.11
C ASP A 69 -0.27 -14.87 -12.80
N THR A 70 -0.90 -15.02 -11.62
CA THR A 70 -0.22 -14.87 -10.32
C THR A 70 1.10 -15.65 -10.20
N PRO A 71 1.22 -16.89 -10.72
CA PRO A 71 2.48 -17.63 -10.68
C PRO A 71 3.65 -16.94 -11.41
N ASN A 72 3.37 -16.01 -12.32
CA ASN A 72 4.39 -15.25 -13.06
C ASN A 72 4.94 -14.06 -12.23
N ILE A 73 4.33 -13.71 -11.10
CA ILE A 73 4.80 -12.65 -10.20
C ILE A 73 5.96 -13.17 -9.34
N LYS A 74 7.16 -13.16 -9.92
CA LYS A 74 8.39 -13.71 -9.32
C LYS A 74 9.40 -12.63 -8.96
N ILE A 75 10.27 -12.94 -8.01
CA ILE A 75 11.41 -12.10 -7.62
C ILE A 75 12.45 -12.10 -8.74
N ARG A 76 12.77 -10.92 -9.27
CA ARG A 76 14.00 -10.71 -10.05
C ARG A 76 15.11 -10.24 -9.14
N ALA A 77 15.83 -11.20 -8.55
CA ALA A 77 16.93 -10.87 -7.66
C ALA A 77 18.13 -10.31 -8.44
N ARG A 78 18.82 -9.38 -7.80
CA ARG A 78 20.08 -8.79 -8.25
C ARG A 78 21.20 -9.82 -8.36
N ASN A 79 21.97 -9.75 -9.44
CA ASN A 79 23.19 -10.55 -9.60
C ASN A 79 24.42 -9.73 -9.22
N LEU A 80 24.76 -9.75 -7.93
CA LEU A 80 25.89 -8.98 -7.39
C LEU A 80 27.24 -9.30 -8.03
N ALA A 81 27.40 -10.51 -8.59
CA ALA A 81 28.66 -10.93 -9.20
C ALA A 81 28.86 -10.33 -10.60
N SER A 82 27.78 -9.96 -11.28
CA SER A 82 27.82 -9.37 -12.62
C SER A 82 27.57 -7.85 -12.62
N GLU A 83 27.31 -7.25 -11.46
CA GLU A 83 27.10 -5.81 -11.34
C GLU A 83 28.41 -5.03 -11.40
N SER A 84 28.41 -3.93 -12.16
CA SER A 84 29.54 -2.99 -12.19
C SER A 84 29.70 -2.25 -10.86
N GLU A 85 30.85 -1.64 -10.64
CA GLU A 85 31.11 -0.85 -9.42
C GLU A 85 30.21 0.39 -9.35
N GLU A 86 29.91 0.99 -10.50
CA GLU A 86 28.97 2.11 -10.62
C GLU A 86 27.57 1.69 -10.19
N GLU A 87 27.10 0.51 -10.59
CA GLU A 87 25.77 0.03 -10.18
C GLU A 87 25.75 -0.30 -8.69
N ARG A 88 26.80 -0.94 -8.16
CA ARG A 88 26.91 -1.25 -6.73
C ARG A 88 26.96 -0.01 -5.85
N SER A 89 27.64 1.05 -6.28
CA SER A 89 27.81 2.29 -5.52
C SER A 89 26.52 3.12 -5.38
N LYS A 90 25.51 2.89 -6.23
CA LYS A 90 24.17 3.49 -6.08
C LYS A 90 23.43 3.03 -4.82
N TYR A 91 23.85 1.93 -4.19
CA TYR A 91 23.15 1.33 -3.04
C TYR A 91 23.85 1.64 -1.72
N ILE A 92 23.31 2.63 -0.99
CA ILE A 92 23.86 3.11 0.30
C ILE A 92 23.64 2.11 1.44
N MET A 93 22.54 1.34 1.40
CA MET A 93 22.20 0.32 2.41
C MET A 93 21.86 -1.02 1.74
N PRO A 94 22.87 -1.78 1.26
CA PRO A 94 22.61 -3.05 0.60
C PRO A 94 22.11 -4.08 1.61
N LEU A 95 21.06 -4.82 1.22
CA LEU A 95 20.56 -5.96 2.00
C LEU A 95 21.65 -7.04 2.13
N SER A 96 21.76 -7.67 3.31
CA SER A 96 22.63 -8.82 3.52
C SER A 96 22.13 -10.04 2.74
N LYS A 97 22.95 -11.09 2.61
CA LYS A 97 22.59 -12.28 1.82
C LYS A 97 21.40 -13.03 2.42
N GLU A 98 21.30 -13.04 3.74
CA GLU A 98 20.33 -13.81 4.53
C GLU A 98 18.91 -13.25 4.40
N VAL A 99 18.79 -11.94 4.19
CA VAL A 99 17.49 -11.25 4.05
C VAL A 99 17.08 -11.05 2.59
N ARG A 100 17.95 -11.41 1.63
CA ARG A 100 17.62 -11.34 0.19
C ARG A 100 16.77 -12.52 -0.23
N ARG A 101 15.75 -12.23 -1.02
CA ARG A 101 14.90 -13.25 -1.60
C ARG A 101 15.57 -13.92 -2.80
N PRO A 102 15.45 -15.25 -2.95
CA PRO A 102 16.01 -15.96 -4.09
C PRO A 102 15.45 -15.47 -5.43
N HIS A 103 16.29 -15.48 -6.47
CA HIS A 103 15.81 -15.25 -7.84
C HIS A 103 14.75 -16.29 -8.22
N ASN A 104 13.72 -15.89 -8.98
CA ASN A 104 12.60 -16.72 -9.41
C ASN A 104 11.69 -17.28 -8.29
N SER A 105 11.93 -16.94 -7.02
CA SER A 105 10.96 -17.27 -5.96
C SER A 105 9.67 -16.45 -6.13
N PRO A 106 8.53 -16.87 -5.56
CA PRO A 106 7.33 -16.04 -5.51
C PRO A 106 7.60 -14.66 -4.91
N ALA A 107 7.06 -13.60 -5.53
CA ALA A 107 7.15 -12.25 -4.98
C ALA A 107 6.02 -11.96 -3.98
N ILE A 108 4.85 -12.55 -4.24
CA ILE A 108 3.64 -12.46 -3.42
C ILE A 108 3.12 -13.87 -3.10
N VAL A 109 2.25 -13.99 -2.10
CA VAL A 109 1.46 -15.20 -1.86
C VAL A 109 0.65 -15.58 -3.11
N GLN A 110 0.45 -16.88 -3.32
CA GLN A 110 0.00 -17.39 -4.61
C GLN A 110 -1.53 -17.46 -4.75
N SER A 111 -2.27 -17.19 -3.67
CA SER A 111 -3.73 -17.17 -3.70
C SER A 111 -4.31 -16.11 -2.78
N LEU A 112 -5.52 -15.66 -3.13
CA LEU A 112 -6.28 -14.74 -2.28
C LEU A 112 -6.56 -15.35 -0.90
N LYS A 113 -6.77 -16.67 -0.84
CA LYS A 113 -7.00 -17.40 0.41
C LYS A 113 -5.78 -17.33 1.34
N ASP A 114 -4.58 -17.44 0.79
CA ASP A 114 -3.35 -17.33 1.57
C ASP A 114 -3.16 -15.91 2.10
N PHE A 115 -3.47 -14.90 1.28
CA PHE A 115 -3.48 -13.51 1.71
C PHE A 115 -4.50 -13.26 2.83
N GLN A 116 -5.76 -13.68 2.65
CA GLN A 116 -6.81 -13.57 3.68
C GLN A 116 -6.40 -14.25 4.99
N ARG A 117 -5.83 -15.46 4.91
CA ARG A 117 -5.31 -16.17 6.08
C ARG A 117 -4.21 -15.38 6.77
N ASN A 118 -3.26 -14.85 6.02
CA ASN A 118 -2.14 -14.07 6.55
C ASN A 118 -2.62 -12.76 7.18
N PHE A 119 -3.50 -12.03 6.49
CA PHE A 119 -4.07 -10.76 6.95
C PHE A 119 -4.91 -10.95 8.22
N ASN A 120 -5.71 -12.01 8.30
CA ASN A 120 -6.48 -12.34 9.51
C ASN A 120 -5.58 -12.69 10.70
N VAL A 121 -4.43 -13.34 10.48
CA VAL A 121 -3.46 -13.57 11.56
C VAL A 121 -2.77 -12.26 11.93
N PHE A 122 -2.35 -11.47 10.93
CA PHE A 122 -1.68 -10.19 11.13
C PHE A 122 -2.52 -9.22 11.97
N SER A 123 -3.83 -9.17 11.71
CA SER A 123 -4.78 -8.32 12.43
C SER A 123 -5.40 -8.99 13.67
N GLU A 124 -4.95 -10.18 14.07
CA GLU A 124 -5.55 -10.97 15.15
C GLU A 124 -7.07 -11.16 15.01
N SER A 125 -7.54 -11.25 13.77
CA SER A 125 -8.95 -11.39 13.39
C SER A 125 -9.88 -10.26 13.87
N SER A 126 -9.33 -9.10 14.25
CA SER A 126 -10.11 -7.93 14.68
C SER A 126 -11.08 -7.39 13.63
N LEU A 127 -10.86 -7.74 12.35
CA LEU A 127 -11.66 -7.29 11.21
C LEU A 127 -12.61 -8.38 10.66
N ILE A 128 -12.81 -9.49 11.38
CA ILE A 128 -13.60 -10.62 10.87
C ILE A 128 -15.08 -10.29 10.67
N GLU A 129 -15.64 -9.41 11.51
CA GLU A 129 -17.03 -8.95 11.46
C GLU A 129 -17.22 -7.67 10.64
N LEU A 130 -16.16 -7.19 9.97
CA LEU A 130 -16.19 -5.93 9.24
C LEU A 130 -16.97 -6.05 7.92
N ASP A 131 -17.94 -5.16 7.70
CA ASP A 131 -18.49 -4.91 6.37
C ASP A 131 -17.54 -4.01 5.56
N TRP A 132 -16.96 -4.58 4.52
CA TRP A 132 -15.98 -3.94 3.63
C TRP A 132 -16.61 -3.06 2.53
N SER A 133 -17.93 -2.92 2.52
CA SER A 133 -18.60 -1.94 1.66
C SER A 133 -18.04 -0.54 1.93
N ASN A 134 -17.56 0.14 0.89
CA ASN A 134 -16.94 1.47 0.99
C ASN A 134 -15.68 1.57 1.85
N VAL A 135 -15.04 0.45 2.18
CA VAL A 135 -13.77 0.38 2.95
C VAL A 135 -12.69 -0.29 2.13
N VAL A 136 -11.45 0.20 2.21
CA VAL A 136 -10.24 -0.40 1.63
C VAL A 136 -9.15 -0.47 2.69
N ALA A 137 -8.43 -1.58 2.77
CA ALA A 137 -7.20 -1.67 3.56
C ALA A 137 -6.00 -1.28 2.69
N ALA A 138 -5.04 -0.57 3.27
CA ALA A 138 -3.77 -0.27 2.60
C ALA A 138 -2.61 -0.23 3.60
N GLY A 139 -1.48 0.30 3.14
CA GLY A 139 -0.30 0.46 3.96
C GLY A 139 0.48 -0.85 4.14
N SER A 140 1.33 -0.87 5.16
CA SER A 140 2.18 -2.01 5.48
C SER A 140 1.39 -3.25 5.87
N SER A 141 0.20 -3.10 6.47
CA SER A 141 -0.65 -4.25 6.84
C SER A 141 -0.96 -5.17 5.65
N VAL A 142 -1.29 -4.56 4.51
CA VAL A 142 -1.59 -5.25 3.26
C VAL A 142 -0.31 -5.77 2.60
N VAL A 143 0.72 -4.93 2.48
CA VAL A 143 2.01 -5.32 1.88
C VAL A 143 2.61 -6.52 2.63
N ASN A 144 2.70 -6.45 3.95
CA ASN A 144 3.31 -7.49 4.78
C ASN A 144 2.55 -8.81 4.68
N SER A 145 1.21 -8.76 4.61
CA SER A 145 0.37 -9.95 4.49
C SER A 145 0.43 -10.59 3.09
N LEU A 146 0.83 -9.82 2.07
CA LEU A 146 1.03 -10.30 0.69
C LEU A 146 2.38 -10.95 0.46
N LEU A 147 3.37 -10.61 1.27
CA LEU A 147 4.71 -11.17 1.15
C LEU A 147 4.68 -12.67 1.53
N PRO A 148 5.35 -13.55 0.75
CA PRO A 148 5.51 -14.95 1.14
C PRO A 148 6.20 -15.06 2.50
N VAL A 149 5.64 -15.91 3.35
CA VAL A 149 6.17 -16.19 4.68
C VAL A 149 7.18 -17.33 4.58
N PRO A 150 8.34 -17.27 5.26
CA PRO A 150 9.29 -18.38 5.32
C PRO A 150 8.65 -19.68 5.79
N ASP A 151 9.07 -20.81 5.22
CA ASP A 151 8.50 -22.14 5.49
C ASP A 151 8.59 -22.56 6.96
N GLU A 152 9.56 -22.03 7.70
CA GLU A 152 9.71 -22.27 9.13
C GLU A 152 8.52 -21.75 9.94
N TYR A 153 7.94 -20.61 9.53
CA TYR A 153 6.83 -19.93 10.21
C TYR A 153 5.46 -20.25 9.60
N ASN A 154 5.43 -20.72 8.35
CA ASN A 154 4.19 -20.97 7.61
C ASN A 154 3.46 -22.29 7.98
N LYS A 155 3.97 -23.06 8.96
CA LYS A 155 3.43 -24.39 9.33
C LYS A 155 2.19 -24.33 10.22
N SER A 156 2.02 -23.26 11.00
CA SER A 156 0.93 -23.14 11.96
C SER A 156 0.56 -21.68 12.20
N LYS A 157 -0.66 -21.42 12.71
CA LYS A 157 -1.07 -20.07 13.12
C LYS A 157 -0.12 -19.49 14.19
N ARG A 158 0.43 -20.33 15.07
CA ARG A 158 1.40 -19.90 16.09
C ARG A 158 2.70 -19.40 15.46
N GLY A 159 3.22 -20.11 14.46
CA GLY A 159 4.41 -19.68 13.72
C GLY A 159 4.18 -18.38 12.94
N LEU A 160 3.01 -18.22 12.32
CA LEU A 160 2.64 -16.97 11.66
C LEU A 160 2.57 -15.78 12.65
N ARG A 161 2.04 -16.01 13.85
CA ARG A 161 1.99 -14.97 14.90
C ARG A 161 3.39 -14.57 15.36
N GLU A 162 4.26 -15.55 15.62
CA GLU A 162 5.67 -15.28 15.94
C GLU A 162 6.34 -14.44 14.85
N PHE A 163 6.15 -14.82 13.59
CA PHE A 163 6.71 -14.10 12.45
C PHE A 163 6.22 -12.64 12.39
N TYR A 164 4.91 -12.40 12.45
CA TYR A 164 4.37 -11.06 12.27
C TYR A 164 4.53 -10.17 13.52
N HIS A 165 4.29 -10.69 14.72
CA HIS A 165 4.26 -9.89 15.95
C HIS A 165 5.64 -9.75 16.61
N GLU A 166 6.59 -10.64 16.34
CA GLU A 166 7.91 -10.61 17.00
C GLU A 166 9.07 -10.32 16.05
N LYS A 167 9.01 -10.77 14.79
CA LYS A 167 10.16 -10.71 13.87
C LYS A 167 10.04 -9.66 12.78
N PHE A 168 8.93 -9.67 12.04
CA PHE A 168 8.84 -8.97 10.76
C PHE A 168 8.31 -7.54 10.89
N SER A 169 7.20 -7.36 11.60
CA SER A 169 6.57 -6.04 11.72
C SER A 169 5.81 -5.89 13.04
N PRO A 170 6.52 -5.79 14.18
CA PRO A 170 5.88 -5.74 15.50
C PRO A 170 4.96 -4.53 15.66
N ALA A 171 5.35 -3.36 15.12
CA ALA A 171 4.68 -2.08 15.38
C ALA A 171 3.83 -1.54 14.22
N SER A 172 3.55 -2.33 13.19
CA SER A 172 2.66 -1.86 12.10
C SER A 172 1.21 -1.90 12.54
N ASP A 173 0.49 -0.83 12.29
CA ASP A 173 -0.97 -0.76 12.44
C ASP A 173 -1.69 -1.25 11.17
N VAL A 174 -3.02 -1.32 11.23
CA VAL A 174 -3.88 -1.58 10.07
C VAL A 174 -4.59 -0.30 9.65
N ASP A 175 -4.29 0.17 8.44
CA ASP A 175 -4.86 1.39 7.88
C ASP A 175 -6.08 1.09 7.01
N LEU A 176 -7.22 1.67 7.37
CA LEU A 176 -8.48 1.62 6.65
C LEU A 176 -8.82 2.97 6.04
N PHE A 177 -9.29 2.92 4.80
CA PHE A 177 -9.66 4.09 4.00
C PHE A 177 -11.12 3.96 3.59
N LEU A 178 -11.88 5.04 3.76
CA LEU A 178 -13.28 5.10 3.35
C LEU A 178 -13.41 5.74 1.99
N TYR A 179 -14.43 5.34 1.22
CA TYR A 179 -14.64 5.93 -0.08
C TYR A 179 -16.09 5.94 -0.55
N GLY A 180 -16.46 6.94 -1.36
CA GLY A 180 -17.79 7.01 -1.97
C GLY A 180 -18.94 7.27 -1.00
N LEU A 181 -18.63 7.73 0.22
CA LEU A 181 -19.59 8.09 1.28
C LEU A 181 -19.59 9.59 1.49
N THR A 182 -20.75 10.17 1.84
CA THR A 182 -20.80 11.56 2.37
C THR A 182 -20.13 11.66 3.74
N GLU A 183 -19.95 12.86 4.26
CA GLU A 183 -19.34 13.06 5.57
C GLU A 183 -20.16 12.36 6.69
N GLU A 184 -21.48 12.52 6.67
CA GLU A 184 -22.39 11.91 7.64
C GLU A 184 -22.35 10.38 7.54
N GLN A 185 -22.37 9.85 6.31
CA GLN A 185 -22.27 8.41 6.07
C GLN A 185 -20.93 7.85 6.52
N ALA A 186 -19.84 8.60 6.33
CA ALA A 186 -18.51 8.19 6.76
C ALA A 186 -18.41 8.17 8.30
N VAL A 187 -19.01 9.14 8.99
CA VAL A 187 -19.09 9.14 10.46
C VAL A 187 -19.85 7.92 10.97
N GLU A 188 -21.01 7.61 10.38
CA GLU A 188 -21.75 6.40 10.75
C GLU A 188 -20.98 5.12 10.42
N LYS A 189 -20.25 5.10 9.28
CA LYS A 189 -19.41 3.95 8.93
C LYS A 189 -18.26 3.77 9.91
N ILE A 190 -17.63 4.84 10.39
CA ILE A 190 -16.59 4.77 11.43
C ILE A 190 -17.17 4.17 12.72
N ARG A 191 -18.38 4.57 13.12
CA ARG A 191 -19.06 4.00 14.30
C ARG A 191 -19.37 2.52 14.14
N ASP A 192 -19.86 2.11 12.97
CA ASP A 192 -20.08 0.69 12.66
C ASP A 192 -18.76 -0.08 12.72
N ILE A 193 -17.69 0.40 12.07
CA ILE A 193 -16.35 -0.21 12.12
C ILE A 193 -15.88 -0.39 13.57
N GLU A 194 -16.02 0.63 14.39
CA GLU A 194 -15.61 0.62 15.79
C GLU A 194 -16.40 -0.42 16.61
N ALA A 195 -17.72 -0.47 16.43
CA ALA A 195 -18.56 -1.47 17.06
C ALA A 195 -18.19 -2.90 16.64
N ARG A 196 -17.96 -3.15 15.33
CA ARG A 196 -17.58 -4.48 14.81
C ARG A 196 -16.23 -4.94 15.34
N ILE A 197 -15.25 -4.05 15.43
CA ILE A 197 -13.93 -4.37 15.98
C ILE A 197 -14.06 -4.68 17.47
N ARG A 198 -14.85 -3.90 18.22
CA ARG A 198 -15.09 -4.15 19.64
C ARG A 198 -15.77 -5.49 19.87
N ASP A 199 -16.79 -5.82 19.07
CA ASP A 199 -17.53 -7.09 19.18
C ASP A 199 -16.67 -8.31 18.78
N ALA A 200 -15.72 -8.13 17.87
CA ALA A 200 -14.78 -9.18 17.46
C ALA A 200 -13.69 -9.47 18.51
N LEU A 201 -13.47 -8.55 19.46
CA LEU A 201 -12.41 -8.64 20.47
C LEU A 201 -12.98 -8.91 21.86
N LEU A 202 -12.28 -9.74 22.62
CA LEU A 202 -12.63 -10.02 24.03
C LEU A 202 -12.12 -8.95 25.00
N THR A 203 -11.23 -8.09 24.54
CA THR A 203 -10.56 -7.06 25.33
C THR A 203 -11.14 -5.68 25.04
N GLU A 204 -11.08 -4.80 26.04
CA GLU A 204 -11.54 -3.44 25.88
C GLU A 204 -10.66 -2.67 24.87
N THR A 205 -11.30 -1.88 24.01
CA THR A 205 -10.65 -1.03 23.02
C THR A 205 -10.82 0.44 23.37
N THR A 206 -9.80 1.26 23.11
CA THR A 206 -9.87 2.71 23.30
C THR A 206 -9.82 3.42 21.97
N THR A 207 -10.82 4.26 21.69
CA THR A 207 -10.89 5.00 20.42
C THR A 207 -10.35 6.42 20.60
N VAL A 208 -9.32 6.77 19.83
CA VAL A 208 -8.65 8.08 19.84
C VAL A 208 -8.91 8.78 18.51
N ARG A 209 -9.54 9.95 18.54
CA ARG A 209 -9.73 10.80 17.36
C ARG A 209 -8.63 11.85 17.29
N THR A 210 -7.92 11.89 16.17
CA THR A 210 -7.00 12.96 15.81
C THR A 210 -7.58 13.82 14.69
N LYS A 211 -6.81 14.81 14.22
CA LYS A 211 -7.20 15.67 13.09
C LYS A 211 -7.41 14.88 11.79
N HIS A 212 -6.68 13.77 11.60
CA HIS A 212 -6.60 13.08 10.31
C HIS A 212 -7.02 11.61 10.35
N ALA A 213 -7.19 11.04 11.54
CA ALA A 213 -7.56 9.64 11.70
C ALA A 213 -8.33 9.39 12.99
N VAL A 214 -9.13 8.33 12.99
CA VAL A 214 -9.70 7.70 14.18
C VAL A 214 -8.95 6.39 14.41
N THR A 215 -8.22 6.29 15.50
CA THR A 215 -7.44 5.09 15.86
C THR A 215 -8.17 4.31 16.94
N ILE A 216 -8.48 3.05 16.66
CA ILE A 216 -9.03 2.09 17.60
C ILE A 216 -7.86 1.32 18.20
N CYS A 217 -7.45 1.74 19.39
CA CYS A 217 -6.36 1.14 20.13
C CYS A 217 -6.83 -0.14 20.81
N SER A 218 -6.13 -1.24 20.54
CA SER A 218 -6.39 -2.56 21.11
C SER A 218 -5.21 -3.03 21.96
N GLN A 219 -5.44 -3.96 22.88
CA GLN A 219 -4.36 -4.58 23.65
C GLN A 219 -3.50 -5.51 22.77
N TYR A 220 -2.18 -5.47 22.96
CA TYR A 220 -1.28 -6.46 22.35
C TYR A 220 -1.77 -7.89 22.66
N PRO A 221 -1.78 -8.81 21.68
CA PRO A 221 -1.14 -8.75 20.35
C PRO A 221 -1.99 -8.12 19.24
N THR A 222 -3.23 -7.73 19.53
CA THR A 222 -4.11 -7.10 18.55
C THR A 222 -3.59 -5.72 18.18
N ARG A 223 -3.41 -5.50 16.87
CA ARG A 223 -2.90 -4.24 16.33
C ARG A 223 -3.95 -3.15 16.40
N HIS A 224 -3.50 -1.91 16.40
CA HIS A 224 -4.42 -0.78 16.30
C HIS A 224 -4.96 -0.69 14.87
N VAL A 225 -6.22 -0.28 14.77
CA VAL A 225 -6.87 -0.06 13.49
C VAL A 225 -7.05 1.45 13.33
N GLN A 226 -6.47 2.02 12.28
CA GLN A 226 -6.56 3.43 11.96
C GLN A 226 -7.54 3.64 10.81
N VAL A 227 -8.63 4.35 11.05
CA VAL A 227 -9.54 4.80 9.99
C VAL A 227 -9.17 6.23 9.61
N ILE A 228 -8.61 6.42 8.42
CA ILE A 228 -8.13 7.72 7.96
C ILE A 228 -9.32 8.60 7.57
N SER A 229 -9.56 9.65 8.37
CA SER A 229 -10.80 10.44 8.37
C SER A 229 -10.80 11.61 7.38
N GLN A 230 -9.65 11.98 6.82
CA GLN A 230 -9.59 12.95 5.71
C GLN A 230 -10.34 12.49 4.44
N LEU A 231 -10.91 11.28 4.45
CA LEU A 231 -11.66 10.68 3.34
C LEU A 231 -13.17 10.57 3.57
N ALA A 232 -13.71 11.21 4.61
CA ALA A 232 -15.14 11.52 4.67
C ALA A 232 -15.41 12.59 3.59
N ILE A 233 -15.72 12.16 2.36
CA ILE A 233 -15.78 13.01 1.17
C ILE A 233 -17.24 13.43 0.92
N PRO A 234 -17.69 14.62 1.35
CA PRO A 234 -18.98 15.12 0.89
C PRO A 234 -18.99 15.25 -0.64
N ARG A 235 -19.99 14.64 -1.30
CA ARG A 235 -20.38 15.06 -2.66
C ARG A 235 -20.98 16.48 -2.56
N PRO A 236 -20.80 17.36 -3.57
CA PRO A 236 -20.41 17.07 -4.94
C PRO A 236 -19.16 17.85 -5.35
N LEU A 237 -17.98 17.25 -5.22
CA LEU A 237 -16.81 17.69 -5.97
C LEU A 237 -16.14 16.46 -6.62
N PRO A 238 -15.92 16.46 -7.94
CA PRO A 238 -15.06 15.47 -8.57
C PRO A 238 -13.62 15.79 -8.16
N GLY A 239 -12.88 14.79 -7.69
CA GLY A 239 -11.62 14.96 -6.93
C GLY A 239 -11.96 14.92 -5.45
N ASP A 240 -11.57 13.92 -4.67
CA ASP A 240 -10.22 13.90 -4.10
C ASP A 240 -9.80 12.53 -3.51
N LEU A 241 -10.60 11.46 -3.63
CA LEU A 241 -10.10 10.07 -3.50
C LEU A 241 -8.97 9.76 -4.50
N ARG A 242 -9.14 10.42 -5.64
CA ARG A 242 -8.42 10.43 -6.89
C ARG A 242 -6.93 10.78 -6.73
N SER A 243 -6.60 11.86 -6.03
CA SER A 243 -5.20 12.29 -5.79
C SER A 243 -4.47 11.40 -4.78
N PHE A 244 -5.18 10.75 -3.86
CA PHE A 244 -4.59 9.83 -2.88
C PHE A 244 -4.13 8.50 -3.50
N PHE A 245 -4.90 7.89 -4.43
CA PHE A 245 -4.43 6.71 -5.18
C PHE A 245 -3.16 7.02 -6.00
N ALA A 246 -3.01 8.26 -6.44
CA ALA A 246 -1.81 8.79 -7.06
C ALA A 246 -0.67 8.95 -6.04
N ASP A 247 -0.84 9.69 -4.95
CA ASP A 247 0.24 10.02 -4.01
C ASP A 247 0.66 8.85 -3.11
N CYS A 248 -0.24 7.92 -2.80
CA CYS A 248 0.03 6.70 -2.04
C CYS A 248 0.48 5.49 -2.86
N SER A 249 0.89 5.68 -4.11
CA SER A 249 1.57 4.67 -4.94
C SER A 249 2.79 3.95 -4.32
N PRO A 250 3.46 4.41 -3.23
CA PRO A 250 4.33 3.51 -2.47
C PRO A 250 3.60 2.49 -1.58
N TYR A 251 2.26 2.36 -1.62
CA TYR A 251 1.45 1.43 -0.80
C TYR A 251 0.44 0.63 -1.66
N LEU A 252 0.54 -0.69 -1.58
CA LEU A 252 -0.32 -1.68 -2.21
C LEU A 252 -1.65 -1.74 -1.44
N GLN A 253 -2.76 -1.62 -2.16
CA GLN A 253 -4.10 -1.50 -1.59
C GLN A 253 -4.92 -2.74 -1.95
N ILE A 254 -5.65 -3.31 -0.98
CA ILE A 254 -6.56 -4.45 -1.22
C ILE A 254 -7.90 -4.20 -0.53
N ARG A 255 -8.98 -4.47 -1.27
CA ARG A 255 -10.37 -4.37 -0.81
C ARG A 255 -10.94 -5.77 -0.57
N PHE A 256 -11.72 -5.97 0.51
CA PHE A 256 -12.38 -7.24 0.80
C PHE A 256 -13.91 -7.22 0.70
N GLY A 257 -14.48 -6.80 -0.42
CA GLY A 257 -15.93 -6.90 -0.65
C GLY A 257 -16.24 -6.95 -2.13
N ASP A 258 -16.86 -8.05 -2.57
CA ASP A 258 -17.06 -8.59 -3.93
C ASP A 258 -15.91 -9.43 -4.53
N LEU A 259 -16.26 -10.67 -4.89
CA LEU A 259 -15.41 -11.72 -5.46
C LEU A 259 -14.70 -11.33 -6.78
N ASP A 260 -15.18 -10.27 -7.45
CA ASP A 260 -14.57 -9.69 -8.65
C ASP A 260 -13.51 -8.62 -8.35
N TRP A 261 -13.63 -7.92 -7.22
CA TRP A 261 -12.76 -6.80 -6.85
C TRP A 261 -11.57 -7.21 -5.98
N LEU A 262 -11.77 -8.24 -5.14
CA LEU A 262 -10.76 -8.88 -4.31
C LEU A 262 -9.56 -9.46 -5.08
N ARG A 263 -9.67 -9.57 -6.41
CA ARG A 263 -8.61 -10.08 -7.29
C ARG A 263 -7.56 -9.03 -7.65
N ARG A 264 -7.72 -7.74 -7.27
CA ARG A 264 -6.89 -6.65 -7.79
C ARG A 264 -6.23 -5.79 -6.71
N GLY A 265 -4.89 -5.83 -6.68
CA GLY A 265 -4.03 -5.11 -5.76
C GLY A 265 -2.94 -4.34 -6.51
N LEU A 266 -2.72 -3.09 -6.14
CA LEU A 266 -1.70 -2.21 -6.73
C LEU A 266 -0.26 -2.66 -6.45
N LEU A 267 0.43 -3.23 -7.44
CA LEU A 267 1.86 -3.64 -7.32
C LEU A 267 2.84 -2.46 -7.43
N GLY A 268 2.59 -1.34 -6.74
CA GLY A 268 3.56 -0.24 -6.63
C GLY A 268 4.73 -0.60 -5.70
N CYS A 269 4.47 -1.28 -4.58
CA CYS A 269 5.48 -1.57 -3.55
C CYS A 269 6.43 -2.71 -3.89
N CYS A 270 5.88 -3.84 -4.36
CA CYS A 270 6.67 -5.04 -4.56
C CYS A 270 7.73 -4.83 -5.65
N LEU A 271 7.42 -4.03 -6.68
CA LEU A 271 8.38 -3.66 -7.72
C LEU A 271 9.38 -2.59 -7.27
N ARG A 272 8.97 -1.61 -6.44
CA ARG A 272 9.87 -0.58 -5.88
C ARG A 272 10.91 -1.16 -4.92
N TRP A 273 10.53 -2.16 -4.12
CA TRP A 273 11.47 -2.87 -3.24
C TRP A 273 12.42 -3.78 -4.03
N GLN A 274 11.96 -4.39 -5.13
CA GLN A 274 12.80 -5.18 -6.04
C GLN A 274 13.80 -4.34 -6.86
N ALA A 275 13.45 -3.10 -7.22
CA ALA A 275 14.31 -2.23 -8.04
C ALA A 275 15.35 -1.42 -7.24
N GLY A 276 15.25 -1.38 -5.91
CA GLY A 276 16.18 -0.63 -5.05
C GLY A 276 16.36 0.85 -5.42
N LEU A 277 15.33 1.46 -5.99
CA LEU A 277 15.31 2.87 -6.37
C LEU A 277 14.93 3.73 -5.16
N LEU A 278 15.90 4.49 -4.64
CA LEU A 278 15.64 5.67 -3.81
C LEU A 278 15.10 6.79 -4.72
N TYR A 279 14.09 7.53 -4.25
CA TYR A 279 13.74 8.80 -4.88
C TYR A 279 14.95 9.75 -4.82
N PRO A 280 15.28 10.52 -5.88
CA PRO A 280 15.95 11.79 -5.65
C PRO A 280 15.01 12.68 -4.81
N PRO A 281 15.53 13.51 -3.89
CA PRO A 281 14.70 14.39 -3.10
C PRO A 281 13.89 15.30 -4.02
N CYS A 282 12.59 15.42 -3.73
CA CYS A 282 11.73 16.42 -4.35
C CYS A 282 12.33 17.82 -4.07
N PRO A 283 12.47 18.72 -5.04
CA PRO A 283 13.07 20.02 -4.83
C PRO A 283 12.05 20.96 -4.19
N SER A 284 11.99 21.00 -2.87
CA SER A 284 11.37 22.10 -2.14
C SER A 284 11.81 22.12 -0.69
N VAL A 285 12.88 22.85 -0.40
CA VAL A 285 12.97 23.97 0.56
C VAL A 285 14.42 24.47 0.45
N ILE A 286 14.63 25.58 -0.25
CA ILE A 286 15.88 26.35 -0.14
C ILE A 286 15.86 26.96 1.26
N HIS A 287 16.61 26.36 2.19
CA HIS A 287 16.82 26.94 3.51
C HIS A 287 17.78 28.13 3.36
N ASN A 288 17.30 29.32 3.69
CA ASN A 288 18.12 30.53 3.79
C ASN A 288 18.91 30.48 5.11
N PRO A 289 20.25 30.42 5.10
CA PRO A 289 21.06 30.15 6.30
C PRO A 289 21.21 31.33 7.29
N ASP A 290 20.59 32.50 7.05
CA ASP A 290 20.86 33.72 7.81
C ASP A 290 19.79 34.14 8.84
N GLN A 291 19.03 33.21 9.45
CA GLN A 291 18.16 33.56 10.59
C GLN A 291 18.47 32.77 11.87
N PRO A 292 18.92 33.43 12.95
CA PRO A 292 19.15 32.77 14.24
C PRO A 292 17.83 32.48 14.97
N HIS A 293 17.65 31.21 15.35
CA HIS A 293 16.51 30.73 16.12
C HIS A 293 16.48 31.33 17.55
N ARG A 294 15.40 32.05 17.90
CA ARG A 294 15.01 32.30 19.30
C ARG A 294 13.98 31.26 19.72
N LEU A 295 14.36 30.42 20.68
CA LEU A 295 13.44 29.56 21.42
C LEU A 295 12.63 30.42 22.40
N VAL A 296 11.30 30.44 22.25
CA VAL A 296 10.37 30.98 23.25
C VAL A 296 9.62 29.79 23.84
N ALA A 297 9.77 29.58 25.14
CA ALA A 297 9.05 28.55 25.89
C ALA A 297 7.57 28.93 26.06
N PRO A 298 6.63 27.96 26.05
CA PRO A 298 5.22 28.25 26.26
C PRO A 298 4.90 28.46 27.75
N GLU A 299 4.13 29.52 28.06
CA GLU A 299 3.56 29.77 29.38
C GLU A 299 2.34 28.84 29.66
N PRO A 300 2.07 28.51 30.94
CA PRO A 300 0.99 27.62 31.33
C PRO A 300 -0.36 28.36 31.33
N VAL A 301 -1.38 27.73 30.75
CA VAL A 301 -2.76 28.21 30.77
C VAL A 301 -3.45 27.72 32.04
N VAL A 302 -4.01 28.65 32.81
CA VAL A 302 -4.96 28.43 33.92
C VAL A 302 -6.37 28.30 33.37
#